data_AF-A0A9Y2JLJ5-F1
#
_entry.id   AF-A0A9Y2JLJ5-F1
#
_cell.length_a   1.000
_cell.length_b   1.000
_cell.length_c   1.000
_cell.angle_alpha   90.00
_cell.angle_beta   90.00
_cell.angle_gamma   90.00
#
_symmetry.space_group_name_H-M   'P 1'
#
loop_
_entity.id
_entity.type
_entity.pdbx_description
1 polymer ?
#
loop_
_entity_poly.entity_id
_entity_poly.type
_entity_poly.pdbx_seq_one_letter_code
_entity_poly.pdbx_strand_id
1 'polypeptide(L)'
;MSRFVRPVLWTFGALAAGGLAFCLLLALNIPYRSTAAPETPSATTSATDQPPVPAPPPADTAAWVTDIRPGPDDHSAVLHVDLSACAVEPHTQVTEDADRIDASVLFQAEEGPGCDQVPTDFPMKTAAPIGKRPVIVNAGDAWRLLAGGWKHCDKILGCEPPADHCDRAWVAQAEFSAEAEHPGTTRACDQNWLIHDLQRHSGQAAYRVAYRWAGNGWTSFASAKGGGCGEILAVEPAFPTSLCQNLPPSS
;
A
#
# COMPACT_ATOMS: atom_id res chain seq x y z
N MET A 1 -38.71 18.81 40.74
CA MET A 1 -38.46 19.37 39.38
C MET A 1 -38.10 18.23 38.46
N SER A 2 -38.58 18.31 37.22
CA SER A 2 -39.12 17.20 36.45
C SER A 2 -38.11 16.41 35.60
N ARG A 3 -38.51 15.16 35.34
CA ARG A 3 -37.96 14.17 34.41
C ARG A 3 -37.73 14.76 33.00
N PHE A 4 -36.61 14.42 32.36
CA PHE A 4 -36.44 14.60 30.92
C PHE A 4 -36.51 13.26 30.19
N VAL A 5 -37.38 13.27 29.20
CA VAL A 5 -37.87 12.18 28.34
C VAL A 5 -36.97 12.13 27.10
N ARG A 6 -36.68 10.92 26.58
CA ARG A 6 -36.06 10.70 25.27
C ARG A 6 -36.90 11.32 24.13
N PRO A 7 -36.29 11.54 22.95
CA PRO A 7 -36.84 10.81 21.80
C PRO A 7 -35.76 10.17 20.93
N VAL A 8 -35.88 8.84 20.84
CA VAL A 8 -35.61 8.04 19.64
C VAL A 8 -36.54 8.55 18.54
N LEU A 9 -36.03 8.84 17.34
CA LEU A 9 -36.72 8.93 16.03
C LEU A 9 -36.02 9.97 15.14
N TRP A 10 -34.91 9.67 14.47
CA TRP A 10 -34.46 10.53 13.35
C TRP A 10 -33.70 9.81 12.20
N THR A 11 -33.86 8.49 12.07
CA THR A 11 -33.19 7.71 11.00
C THR A 11 -34.10 6.75 10.25
N PHE A 12 -35.40 7.08 10.10
CA PHE A 12 -36.30 6.37 9.18
C PHE A 12 -36.93 7.27 8.10
N GLY A 13 -36.60 8.56 8.04
CA GLY A 13 -37.22 9.50 7.09
C GLY A 13 -36.56 9.60 5.70
N ALA A 14 -35.32 9.13 5.53
CA ALA A 14 -34.55 9.41 4.31
C ALA A 14 -34.63 8.31 3.22
N LEU A 15 -35.10 7.10 3.54
CA LEU A 15 -35.09 5.97 2.61
C LEU A 15 -36.41 5.75 1.83
N ALA A 16 -37.50 6.46 2.17
CA ALA A 16 -38.78 6.31 1.48
C ALA A 16 -38.97 7.26 0.28
N ALA A 17 -38.19 8.34 0.14
CA ALA A 17 -38.36 9.31 -0.94
C ALA A 17 -37.57 8.98 -2.22
N GLY A 18 -36.46 8.24 -2.13
CA GLY A 18 -35.61 7.90 -3.28
C GLY A 18 -36.17 6.79 -4.18
N GLY A 19 -36.89 5.81 -3.60
CA GLY A 19 -37.43 4.67 -4.35
C GLY A 19 -38.64 4.98 -5.22
N LEU A 20 -39.41 6.03 -4.88
CA LEU A 20 -40.64 6.39 -5.62
C LEU A 20 -40.37 7.21 -6.89
N ALA A 21 -39.25 7.91 -6.99
CA ALA A 21 -38.90 8.70 -8.18
C ALA A 21 -38.42 7.81 -9.36
N PHE A 22 -37.76 6.68 -9.08
CA PHE A 22 -37.24 5.79 -10.12
C PHE A 22 -38.32 4.90 -10.74
N CYS A 23 -39.31 4.46 -9.95
CA CYS A 23 -40.43 3.68 -10.47
C CYS A 23 -41.43 4.51 -11.29
N LEU A 24 -41.56 5.82 -11.03
CA LEU A 24 -42.42 6.71 -11.82
C LEU A 24 -41.85 7.04 -13.21
N LEU A 25 -40.51 7.01 -13.37
CA LEU A 25 -39.86 7.22 -14.67
C LEU A 25 -39.94 5.99 -15.60
N LEU A 26 -40.02 4.78 -15.05
CA LEU A 26 -40.19 3.54 -15.85
C LEU A 26 -41.65 3.26 -16.25
N ALA A 27 -42.63 3.85 -15.57
CA ALA A 27 -44.06 3.71 -15.88
C ALA A 27 -44.57 4.75 -16.90
N LEU A 28 -43.81 5.83 -17.16
CA LEU A 28 -44.11 6.77 -18.22
C LEU A 28 -43.61 6.19 -19.55
N ASN A 29 -44.52 5.50 -20.23
CA ASN A 29 -44.39 5.04 -21.60
C ASN A 29 -44.37 6.27 -22.53
N ILE A 30 -43.24 6.99 -22.55
CA ILE A 30 -43.04 8.17 -23.40
C ILE A 30 -42.89 7.64 -24.83
N PRO A 31 -43.83 7.92 -25.74
CA PRO A 31 -43.68 7.52 -27.13
C PRO A 31 -42.52 8.32 -27.69
N TYR A 32 -41.43 7.63 -28.04
CA TYR A 32 -40.32 8.22 -28.74
C TYR A 32 -40.83 8.62 -30.14
N ARG A 33 -41.24 9.89 -30.30
CA ARG A 33 -41.51 10.48 -31.61
C ARG A 33 -40.18 10.60 -32.34
N SER A 34 -39.92 9.62 -33.20
CA SER A 34 -38.92 9.71 -34.25
C SER A 34 -39.26 10.91 -35.14
N THR A 35 -38.59 12.04 -34.94
CA THR A 35 -38.53 13.09 -35.95
C THR A 35 -37.78 12.52 -37.15
N ALA A 36 -38.52 12.29 -38.24
CA ALA A 36 -37.95 11.94 -39.53
C ALA A 36 -36.94 13.02 -39.95
N ALA A 37 -35.72 12.60 -40.25
CA ALA A 37 -34.77 13.41 -41.00
C ALA A 37 -35.32 13.65 -42.42
N PRO A 38 -35.00 14.78 -43.08
CA PRO A 38 -35.49 15.06 -44.43
C PRO A 38 -34.91 14.06 -45.43
N GLU A 39 -35.76 13.53 -46.32
CA GLU A 39 -35.31 12.80 -47.50
C GLU A 39 -34.47 13.71 -48.40
N THR A 40 -33.25 13.29 -48.70
CA THR A 40 -32.37 13.90 -49.72
C THR A 40 -31.56 12.74 -50.34
N PRO A 41 -31.34 12.76 -51.66
CA PRO A 41 -31.39 11.57 -52.53
C PRO A 41 -30.29 10.55 -52.27
N SER A 42 -30.58 9.29 -52.65
CA SER A 42 -29.58 8.23 -52.86
C SER A 42 -28.47 8.71 -53.80
N ALA A 43 -27.42 9.28 -53.22
CA ALA A 43 -26.13 9.40 -53.85
C ALA A 43 -25.43 8.06 -53.67
N THR A 44 -25.13 7.40 -54.79
CA THR A 44 -24.19 6.29 -54.85
C THR A 44 -22.83 6.80 -54.36
N THR A 45 -22.55 6.65 -53.07
CA THR A 45 -21.25 6.99 -52.50
C THR A 45 -20.33 5.79 -52.71
N SER A 46 -19.41 5.96 -53.65
CA SER A 46 -18.21 5.15 -53.81
C SER A 46 -17.58 4.84 -52.45
N ALA A 47 -17.10 3.61 -52.28
CA ALA A 47 -16.22 3.25 -51.18
C ALA A 47 -15.02 4.21 -51.16
N THR A 48 -15.06 5.17 -50.23
CA THR A 48 -13.89 5.98 -49.92
C THR A 48 -13.06 5.17 -48.95
N ASP A 49 -11.87 4.75 -49.41
CA ASP A 49 -10.76 4.32 -48.57
C ASP A 49 -10.57 5.34 -47.45
N GLN A 50 -11.09 5.04 -46.26
CA GLN A 50 -10.73 5.80 -45.07
C GLN A 50 -9.39 5.21 -44.59
N PRO A 51 -8.30 6.01 -44.54
CA PRO A 51 -7.03 5.52 -44.05
C PRO A 51 -7.22 4.95 -42.64
N PRO A 52 -6.61 3.80 -42.31
CA PRO A 52 -6.70 3.24 -40.97
C PRO A 52 -6.29 4.31 -39.95
N VAL A 53 -7.13 4.56 -38.96
CA VAL A 53 -6.78 5.42 -37.82
C VAL A 53 -5.51 4.83 -37.21
N PRO A 54 -4.43 5.62 -37.05
CA PRO A 54 -3.21 5.12 -36.43
C PRO A 54 -3.56 4.58 -35.04
N ALA A 55 -3.07 3.37 -34.74
CA ALA A 55 -3.15 2.87 -33.37
C ALA A 55 -2.49 3.90 -32.43
N PRO A 56 -3.06 4.15 -31.23
CA PRO A 56 -2.38 4.97 -30.24
C PRO A 56 -0.98 4.40 -30.00
N PRO A 57 0.03 5.25 -29.74
CA PRO A 57 1.36 4.77 -29.41
C PRO A 57 1.28 3.82 -28.21
N PRO A 58 2.16 2.80 -28.13
CA PRO A 58 2.21 1.92 -26.97
C PRO A 58 2.34 2.75 -25.69
N ALA A 59 1.56 2.41 -24.67
CA ALA A 59 1.70 3.06 -23.38
C ALA A 59 3.01 2.62 -22.72
N ASP A 60 3.74 3.57 -22.16
CA ASP A 60 4.92 3.27 -21.37
C ASP A 60 4.54 2.42 -20.15
N THR A 61 5.37 1.41 -19.89
CA THR A 61 5.30 0.56 -18.70
C THR A 61 6.51 0.85 -17.82
N ALA A 62 6.36 0.74 -16.50
CA ALA A 62 7.46 0.90 -15.56
C ALA A 62 8.19 -0.43 -15.33
N ALA A 63 9.52 -0.42 -15.43
CA ALA A 63 10.37 -1.52 -15.03
C ALA A 63 10.46 -1.58 -13.50
N TRP A 64 10.59 -2.79 -12.96
CA TRP A 64 10.69 -2.99 -11.52
C TRP A 64 12.12 -2.67 -11.04
N VAL A 65 12.23 -1.70 -10.14
CA VAL A 65 13.51 -1.32 -9.52
C VAL A 65 13.83 -2.29 -8.38
N THR A 66 14.98 -2.93 -8.46
CA THR A 66 15.44 -3.93 -7.50
C THR A 66 16.47 -3.39 -6.51
N ASP A 67 17.24 -2.37 -6.92
CA ASP A 67 18.28 -1.74 -6.09
C ASP A 67 18.54 -0.30 -6.54
N ILE A 68 19.05 0.54 -5.64
CA ILE A 68 19.55 1.89 -5.95
C ILE A 68 20.99 2.01 -5.48
N ARG A 69 21.87 2.47 -6.37
CA ARG A 69 23.30 2.60 -6.10
C ARG A 69 23.77 4.05 -6.15
N PRO A 70 24.88 4.38 -5.46
CA PRO A 70 25.45 5.72 -5.52
C PRO A 70 25.82 6.10 -6.97
N GLY A 71 25.53 7.34 -7.35
CA GLY A 71 26.03 7.94 -8.58
C GLY A 71 27.41 8.57 -8.40
N PRO A 72 27.95 9.20 -9.45
CA PRO A 72 29.24 9.91 -9.39
C PRO A 72 29.25 11.13 -8.46
N ASP A 73 28.09 11.69 -8.10
CA ASP A 73 27.95 12.89 -7.28
C ASP A 73 26.69 12.84 -6.39
N ASP A 74 26.44 13.90 -5.62
CA ASP A 74 25.28 14.02 -4.72
C ASP A 74 23.97 14.38 -5.43
N HIS A 75 23.99 14.53 -6.75
CA HIS A 75 22.84 14.76 -7.63
C HIS A 75 22.47 13.53 -8.48
N SER A 76 23.14 12.40 -8.27
CA SER A 76 22.98 11.23 -9.12
C SER A 76 22.90 9.93 -8.35
N ALA A 77 22.14 8.99 -8.90
CA ALA A 77 22.08 7.61 -8.47
C ALA A 77 21.92 6.70 -9.69
N VAL A 78 22.04 5.40 -9.48
CA VAL A 78 21.78 4.39 -10.50
C VAL A 78 20.65 3.51 -10.03
N LEU A 79 19.56 3.44 -10.81
CA LEU A 79 18.47 2.51 -10.61
C LEU A 79 18.86 1.19 -11.26
N HIS A 80 18.92 0.12 -10.48
CA HIS A 80 19.08 -1.22 -10.98
C HIS A 80 17.68 -1.81 -11.19
N VAL A 81 17.38 -2.28 -12.40
CA VAL A 81 16.08 -2.84 -12.76
C VAL A 81 16.23 -4.20 -13.40
N ASP A 82 15.22 -5.04 -13.26
CA ASP A 82 15.03 -6.18 -14.16
C ASP A 82 14.20 -5.69 -15.35
N LEU A 83 14.84 -5.65 -16.53
CA LEU A 83 14.23 -5.14 -17.75
C LEU A 83 14.15 -6.23 -18.82
N SER A 84 13.04 -6.30 -19.54
CA SER A 84 12.93 -7.18 -20.71
C SER A 84 14.03 -6.89 -21.73
N ALA A 85 14.67 -7.92 -22.26
CA ALA A 85 15.61 -7.78 -23.38
C ALA A 85 14.97 -7.17 -24.65
N CYS A 86 13.64 -7.19 -24.74
CA CYS A 86 12.85 -6.59 -25.83
C CYS A 86 12.27 -5.22 -25.46
N ALA A 87 12.72 -4.60 -24.36
CA ALA A 87 12.29 -3.27 -24.01
C ALA A 87 12.75 -2.24 -25.05
N VAL A 88 11.82 -1.45 -25.55
CA VAL A 88 12.08 -0.37 -26.50
C VAL A 88 12.10 0.96 -25.77
N GLU A 89 13.07 1.80 -26.15
CA GLU A 89 13.26 3.16 -25.63
C GLU A 89 13.24 3.28 -24.09
N PRO A 90 13.96 2.41 -23.35
CA PRO A 90 13.95 2.50 -21.90
C PRO A 90 14.64 3.78 -21.45
N HIS A 91 13.99 4.53 -20.56
CA HIS A 91 14.49 5.81 -20.08
C HIS A 91 14.06 6.06 -18.63
N THR A 92 14.84 6.89 -17.93
CA THR A 92 14.52 7.27 -16.55
C THR A 92 13.59 8.48 -16.53
N GLN A 93 12.52 8.38 -15.76
CA GLN A 93 11.66 9.50 -15.39
C GLN A 93 11.91 9.84 -13.92
N VAL A 94 12.12 11.13 -13.63
CA VAL A 94 12.35 11.65 -12.28
C VAL A 94 11.44 12.85 -12.04
N THR A 95 10.70 12.81 -10.94
CA THR A 95 9.93 13.94 -10.43
C THR A 95 10.46 14.30 -9.05
N GLU A 96 10.76 15.57 -8.82
CA GLU A 96 11.31 16.03 -7.54
C GLU A 96 10.31 16.88 -6.77
N ASP A 97 10.07 16.48 -5.53
CA ASP A 97 9.41 17.28 -4.51
C ASP A 97 10.44 17.78 -3.48
N ALA A 98 10.00 18.68 -2.60
CA ALA A 98 10.85 19.21 -1.54
C ALA A 98 11.30 18.14 -0.54
N ASP A 99 10.48 17.12 -0.31
CA ASP A 99 10.66 16.10 0.72
C ASP A 99 10.89 14.69 0.17
N ARG A 100 10.75 14.46 -1.15
CA ARG A 100 10.96 13.16 -1.80
C ARG A 100 11.34 13.29 -3.29
N ILE A 101 11.76 12.18 -3.88
CA ILE A 101 12.05 12.05 -5.31
C ILE A 101 11.29 10.83 -5.83
N ASP A 102 10.35 11.00 -6.76
CA ASP A 102 9.70 9.87 -7.42
C ASP A 102 10.51 9.51 -8.67
N ALA A 103 10.95 8.26 -8.78
CA ALA A 103 11.78 7.79 -9.88
C ALA A 103 11.22 6.49 -10.48
N SER A 104 11.34 6.35 -11.80
CA SER A 104 10.93 5.14 -12.53
C SER A 104 11.76 4.97 -13.78
N VAL A 105 11.91 3.72 -14.24
CA VAL A 105 12.42 3.42 -15.57
C VAL A 105 11.23 3.05 -16.43
N LEU A 106 10.92 3.85 -17.43
CA LEU A 106 9.81 3.64 -18.34
C LEU A 106 10.31 3.03 -19.64
N PHE A 107 9.53 2.14 -20.24
CA PHE A 107 9.86 1.49 -21.51
C PHE A 107 8.58 1.09 -22.25
N GLN A 108 8.71 0.86 -23.56
CA GLN A 108 7.66 0.23 -24.37
C GLN A 108 7.91 -1.27 -24.44
N ALA A 109 6.88 -2.05 -24.08
CA ALA A 109 6.97 -3.50 -24.13
C ALA A 109 6.77 -3.99 -25.57
N GLU A 110 7.76 -4.70 -26.10
CA GLU A 110 7.58 -5.56 -27.26
C GLU A 110 7.55 -7.03 -26.83
N GLU A 111 6.59 -7.76 -27.39
CA GLU A 111 6.47 -9.20 -27.19
C GLU A 111 7.23 -9.96 -28.28
N GLY A 112 7.95 -11.00 -27.89
CA GLY A 112 8.69 -11.84 -28.81
C GLY A 112 9.32 -13.05 -28.13
N PRO A 113 9.71 -14.08 -28.90
CA PRO A 113 10.51 -15.17 -28.36
C PRO A 113 11.87 -14.63 -27.87
N GLY A 114 12.29 -14.98 -26.66
CA GLY A 114 13.58 -14.57 -26.10
C GLY A 114 13.59 -13.24 -25.33
N CYS A 115 12.42 -12.70 -24.97
CA CYS A 115 12.29 -11.51 -24.13
C CYS A 115 12.47 -11.82 -22.63
N ASP A 116 13.61 -12.43 -22.27
CA ASP A 116 13.96 -12.69 -20.88
C ASP A 116 14.23 -11.39 -20.12
N GLN A 117 14.06 -11.41 -18.79
CA GLN A 117 14.42 -10.27 -17.94
C GLN A 117 15.94 -10.24 -17.72
N VAL A 118 16.54 -9.08 -17.90
CA VAL A 118 17.98 -8.84 -17.78
C VAL A 118 18.23 -7.69 -16.81
N PRO A 119 19.07 -7.88 -15.78
CA PRO A 119 19.47 -6.81 -14.88
C PRO A 119 20.17 -5.69 -15.65
N THR A 120 19.65 -4.47 -15.53
CA THR A 120 20.11 -3.30 -16.30
C THR A 120 20.20 -2.07 -15.39
N ASP A 121 21.23 -1.26 -15.60
CA ASP A 121 21.49 -0.05 -14.82
C ASP A 121 21.01 1.20 -15.58
N PHE A 122 20.22 2.05 -14.92
CA PHE A 122 19.75 3.32 -15.45
C PHE A 122 20.19 4.49 -14.57
N PRO A 123 20.95 5.46 -15.11
CA PRO A 123 21.35 6.62 -14.34
C PRO A 123 20.17 7.58 -14.12
N MET A 124 19.95 8.01 -12.89
CA MET A 124 19.05 9.10 -12.56
C MET A 124 19.83 10.36 -12.17
N LYS A 125 19.27 11.53 -12.47
CA LYS A 125 19.83 12.83 -12.10
C LYS A 125 18.75 13.71 -11.50
N THR A 126 19.13 14.49 -10.49
CA THR A 126 18.27 15.45 -9.81
C THR A 126 18.83 16.86 -9.93
N ALA A 127 17.94 17.84 -10.02
CA ALA A 127 18.26 19.27 -10.04
C ALA A 127 18.79 19.75 -8.68
N ALA A 128 18.23 19.26 -7.57
CA ALA A 128 18.75 19.50 -6.22
C ALA A 128 19.53 18.28 -5.72
N PRO A 129 20.46 18.43 -4.77
CA PRO A 129 21.14 17.29 -4.16
C PRO A 129 20.12 16.28 -3.61
N ILE A 130 20.34 14.99 -3.83
CA ILE A 130 19.47 13.92 -3.33
C ILE A 130 19.38 14.01 -1.80
N GLY A 131 20.55 14.13 -1.15
CA GLY A 131 20.65 14.36 0.29
C GLY A 131 19.90 13.31 1.11
N LYS A 132 19.00 13.77 1.98
CA LYS A 132 18.19 12.90 2.86
C LYS A 132 16.82 12.55 2.29
N ARG A 133 16.46 13.06 1.11
CA ARG A 133 15.15 12.80 0.50
C ARG A 133 15.06 11.31 0.12
N PRO A 134 14.01 10.58 0.51
CA PRO A 134 13.79 9.24 0.01
C PRO A 134 13.49 9.29 -1.49
N VAL A 135 13.97 8.27 -2.21
CA VAL A 135 13.62 7.97 -3.59
C VAL A 135 12.51 6.94 -3.57
N ILE A 136 11.37 7.27 -4.16
CA ILE A 136 10.19 6.43 -4.25
C ILE A 136 10.17 5.76 -5.62
N VAL A 137 10.08 4.43 -5.63
CA VAL A 137 10.03 3.57 -6.82
C VAL A 137 8.89 2.57 -6.69
N ASN A 138 8.60 1.79 -7.74
CA ASN A 138 7.63 0.69 -7.73
C ASN A 138 6.25 1.03 -7.11
N ALA A 139 5.78 2.27 -7.31
CA ALA A 139 4.53 2.78 -6.75
C ALA A 139 4.44 2.75 -5.20
N GLY A 140 5.56 2.88 -4.48
CA GLY A 140 5.56 3.12 -3.04
C GLY A 140 6.76 2.60 -2.27
N ASP A 141 7.66 1.85 -2.90
CA ASP A 141 8.92 1.41 -2.28
C ASP A 141 9.82 2.61 -2.07
N ALA A 142 10.28 2.81 -0.84
CA ALA A 142 11.13 3.93 -0.49
C ALA A 142 12.56 3.47 -0.29
N TRP A 143 13.50 4.21 -0.86
CA TRP A 143 14.94 4.02 -0.68
C TRP A 143 15.56 5.30 -0.16
N ARG A 144 16.55 5.20 0.72
CA ARG A 144 17.25 6.38 1.23
C ARG A 144 18.74 6.16 1.32
N LEU A 145 19.48 7.21 1.00
CA LEU A 145 20.93 7.25 1.20
C LEU A 145 21.22 7.50 2.69
N LEU A 146 21.81 6.50 3.34
CA LEU A 146 22.27 6.55 4.73
C LEU A 146 23.81 6.47 4.76
N ALA A 147 24.42 6.61 5.95
CA ALA A 147 25.87 6.59 6.11
C ALA A 147 26.55 5.29 5.59
N GLY A 148 25.81 4.18 5.52
CA GLY A 148 26.26 2.90 4.98
C GLY A 148 25.87 2.64 3.51
N GLY A 149 25.40 3.66 2.79
CA GLY A 149 24.90 3.55 1.42
C GLY A 149 23.37 3.56 1.34
N TRP A 150 22.85 3.26 0.15
CA TRP A 150 21.41 3.15 -0.09
C TRP A 150 20.81 1.97 0.68
N LYS A 151 19.63 2.20 1.22
CA LYS A 151 18.84 1.18 1.92
C LYS A 151 17.39 1.27 1.48
N HIS A 152 16.81 0.10 1.20
CA HIS A 152 15.37 -0.04 1.13
C HIS A 152 14.79 0.20 2.51
N CYS A 153 13.78 1.05 2.58
CA CYS A 153 13.12 1.46 3.79
C CYS A 153 11.96 0.52 4.08
N ASP A 154 11.74 0.20 5.35
CA ASP A 154 10.56 -0.56 5.74
C ASP A 154 9.30 0.29 5.50
N LYS A 155 8.24 -0.33 5.00
CA LYS A 155 7.00 0.38 4.65
C LYS A 155 6.32 1.05 5.86
N ILE A 156 6.51 0.49 7.06
CA ILE A 156 5.89 0.96 8.29
C ILE A 156 6.87 1.80 9.11
N LEU A 157 8.12 1.35 9.23
CA LEU A 157 9.13 2.00 10.07
C LEU A 157 9.93 3.09 9.35
N GLY A 158 9.88 3.12 8.02
CA GLY A 158 10.73 3.97 7.20
C GLY A 158 12.19 3.51 7.22
N CYS A 159 13.09 4.46 6.97
CA CYS A 159 14.52 4.19 6.78
C CYS A 159 15.34 4.32 8.07
N GLU A 160 14.78 4.96 9.10
CA GLU A 160 15.44 5.24 10.38
C GLU A 160 14.50 4.77 11.50
N PRO A 161 14.34 3.45 11.69
CA PRO A 161 13.46 2.92 12.71
C PRO A 161 13.90 3.39 14.11
N PRO A 162 12.96 3.59 15.06
CA PRO A 162 13.30 3.98 16.43
C PRO A 162 14.24 2.99 17.10
N ALA A 163 15.17 3.49 17.92
CA ALA A 163 16.08 2.65 18.70
C ALA A 163 15.37 1.95 19.89
N ASP A 164 14.27 2.52 20.36
CA ASP A 164 13.42 1.94 21.39
C ASP A 164 12.50 0.89 20.74
N HIS A 165 12.71 -0.40 21.04
CA HIS A 165 11.90 -1.48 20.46
C HIS A 165 10.45 -1.48 20.97
N CYS A 166 10.18 -0.79 22.07
CA CYS A 166 8.85 -0.58 22.62
C CYS A 166 8.12 0.62 21.97
N ASP A 167 8.78 1.34 21.06
CA ASP A 167 8.15 2.41 20.30
C ASP A 167 6.94 1.88 19.52
N ARG A 168 5.91 2.72 19.41
CA ARG A 168 4.66 2.39 18.72
C ARG A 168 4.89 1.98 17.27
N ALA A 169 5.92 2.50 16.60
CA ALA A 169 6.23 2.13 15.23
C ALA A 169 6.59 0.63 15.11
N TRP A 170 7.36 0.09 16.06
CA TRP A 170 7.70 -1.34 16.09
C TRP A 170 6.48 -2.21 16.40
N VAL A 171 5.59 -1.75 17.29
CA VAL A 171 4.32 -2.43 17.56
C VAL A 171 3.42 -2.41 16.33
N ALA A 172 3.33 -1.28 15.63
CA ALA A 172 2.54 -1.15 14.39
C ALA A 172 3.09 -2.04 13.26
N GLN A 173 4.41 -2.21 13.17
CA GLN A 173 5.00 -3.18 12.25
C GLN A 173 4.54 -4.60 12.60
N ALA A 174 4.56 -4.97 13.88
CA ALA A 174 4.19 -6.30 14.32
C ALA A 174 2.69 -6.57 14.07
N GLU A 175 1.84 -5.56 14.27
CA GLU A 175 0.42 -5.58 13.91
C GLU A 175 0.22 -5.75 12.40
N PHE A 176 0.94 -4.99 11.58
CA PHE A 176 0.90 -5.08 10.12
C PHE A 176 1.31 -6.47 9.64
N SER A 177 2.41 -7.00 10.16
CA SER A 177 2.91 -8.36 9.85
C SER A 177 1.95 -9.44 10.33
N ALA A 178 1.21 -9.18 11.40
CA ALA A 178 0.16 -10.04 11.91
C ALA A 178 -1.18 -9.84 11.19
N GLU A 179 -1.25 -9.00 10.14
CA GLU A 179 -2.45 -8.68 9.37
C GLU A 179 -3.61 -8.20 10.27
N ALA A 180 -3.29 -7.45 11.33
CA ALA A 180 -4.30 -6.92 12.23
C ALA A 180 -5.10 -5.81 11.54
N GLU A 181 -6.43 -5.95 11.50
CA GLU A 181 -7.34 -4.93 10.98
C GLU A 181 -7.42 -3.70 11.89
N HIS A 182 -7.18 -3.88 13.19
CA HIS A 182 -7.28 -2.84 14.20
C HIS A 182 -6.02 -2.79 15.08
N PRO A 183 -5.64 -1.61 15.59
CA PRO A 183 -4.60 -1.51 16.60
C PRO A 183 -4.94 -2.37 17.82
N GLY A 184 -3.95 -3.12 18.28
CA GLY A 184 -4.04 -3.92 19.49
C GLY A 184 -3.70 -3.11 20.75
N THR A 185 -3.51 -3.82 21.85
CA THR A 185 -3.10 -3.21 23.13
C THR A 185 -1.80 -3.81 23.63
N THR A 186 -0.76 -2.98 23.70
CA THR A 186 0.50 -3.38 24.33
C THR A 186 0.29 -3.54 25.82
N ARG A 187 0.58 -4.73 26.35
CA ARG A 187 0.43 -5.06 27.77
C ARG A 187 1.73 -4.90 28.53
N ALA A 188 2.84 -5.28 27.92
CA ALA A 188 4.17 -5.19 28.51
C ALA A 188 5.23 -5.16 27.41
N CYS A 189 6.31 -4.41 27.62
CA CYS A 189 7.49 -4.41 26.76
C CYS A 189 8.74 -4.08 27.57
N ASP A 190 9.85 -4.77 27.31
CA ASP A 190 11.13 -4.58 28.01
C ASP A 190 12.35 -4.46 27.08
N GLN A 191 12.12 -4.04 25.83
CA GLN A 191 13.07 -4.04 24.70
C GLN A 191 13.37 -5.41 24.07
N ASN A 192 13.32 -6.51 24.83
CA ASN A 192 13.66 -7.84 24.32
C ASN A 192 12.42 -8.73 24.14
N TRP A 193 11.37 -8.42 24.89
CA TRP A 193 10.11 -9.14 24.94
C TRP A 193 8.95 -8.14 24.86
N LEU A 194 7.90 -8.53 24.15
CA LEU A 194 6.68 -7.77 23.99
C LEU A 194 5.48 -8.69 24.21
N ILE A 195 4.53 -8.25 25.03
CA ILE A 195 3.19 -8.84 25.11
C ILE A 195 2.21 -7.86 24.51
N HIS A 196 1.47 -8.32 23.51
CA HIS A 196 0.50 -7.52 22.79
C HIS A 196 -0.81 -8.29 22.63
N ASP A 197 -1.92 -7.66 22.96
CA ASP A 197 -3.24 -8.22 22.70
C ASP A 197 -3.67 -7.78 21.30
N LEU A 198 -3.84 -8.73 20.40
CA LEU A 198 -4.18 -8.52 19.00
C LEU A 198 -5.62 -8.92 18.71
N GLN A 199 -6.30 -8.11 17.91
CA GLN A 199 -7.53 -8.50 17.22
C GLN A 199 -7.24 -8.52 15.73
N ARG A 200 -7.06 -9.71 15.16
CA ARG A 200 -6.71 -9.83 13.74
C ARG A 200 -7.86 -9.38 12.85
N HIS A 201 -9.06 -9.89 13.12
CA HIS A 201 -10.25 -9.58 12.33
C HIS A 201 -11.38 -9.03 13.19
N SER A 202 -12.17 -8.16 12.58
CA SER A 202 -13.40 -7.63 13.14
C SER A 202 -14.34 -8.77 13.58
N GLY A 203 -14.82 -8.71 14.82
CA GLY A 203 -15.71 -9.73 15.40
C GLY A 203 -15.01 -10.94 16.03
N GLN A 204 -13.68 -11.02 15.96
CA GLN A 204 -12.91 -11.97 16.76
C GLN A 204 -12.58 -11.38 18.14
N ALA A 205 -12.53 -12.23 19.17
CA ALA A 205 -12.01 -11.83 20.46
C ALA A 205 -10.50 -11.54 20.34
N ALA A 206 -10.00 -10.56 21.09
CA ALA A 206 -8.57 -10.33 21.13
C ALA A 206 -7.87 -11.55 21.75
N TYR A 207 -6.69 -11.87 21.22
CA TYR A 207 -5.83 -12.90 21.76
C TYR A 207 -4.47 -12.30 22.10
N ARG A 208 -3.86 -12.83 23.15
CA ARG A 208 -2.55 -12.38 23.60
C ARG A 208 -1.47 -13.04 22.77
N VAL A 209 -0.51 -12.25 22.30
CA VAL A 209 0.67 -12.74 21.59
C VAL A 209 1.92 -12.26 22.32
N ALA A 210 2.87 -13.17 22.48
CA ALA A 210 4.19 -12.87 23.00
C ALA A 210 5.22 -12.88 21.87
N TYR A 211 6.06 -11.85 21.88
CA TYR A 211 7.09 -11.61 20.88
C TYR A 211 8.45 -11.53 21.53
N ARG A 212 9.45 -11.95 20.76
CA ARG A 212 10.87 -11.78 21.06
C ARG A 212 11.50 -10.85 20.03
N TRP A 213 12.41 -10.01 20.49
CA TRP A 213 13.21 -9.19 19.59
C TRP A 213 14.20 -10.05 18.79
N ALA A 214 14.19 -9.90 17.47
CA ALA A 214 15.04 -10.69 16.55
C ALA A 214 16.09 -9.84 15.81
N GLY A 215 16.42 -8.65 16.31
CA GLY A 215 17.45 -7.77 15.76
C GLY A 215 16.91 -6.73 14.77
N ASN A 216 15.95 -7.11 13.93
CA ASN A 216 15.32 -6.20 12.95
C ASN A 216 13.78 -6.16 13.08
N GLY A 217 13.23 -6.65 14.18
CA GLY A 217 11.79 -6.66 14.42
C GLY A 217 11.34 -7.64 15.50
N TRP A 218 10.04 -7.59 15.78
CA TRP A 218 9.37 -8.49 16.70
C TRP A 218 9.00 -9.81 16.01
N THR A 219 9.40 -10.94 16.60
CA THR A 219 9.02 -12.28 16.14
C THR A 219 8.10 -12.93 17.17
N SER A 220 6.89 -13.32 16.76
CA SER A 220 5.98 -14.02 17.67
C SER A 220 6.49 -15.43 17.96
N PHE A 221 6.33 -15.89 19.20
CA PHE A 221 6.73 -17.25 19.58
C PHE A 221 5.62 -17.99 20.35
N ALA A 222 4.69 -17.27 20.97
CA ALA A 222 3.56 -17.87 21.69
C ALA A 222 2.30 -17.01 21.57
N SER A 223 1.14 -17.66 21.69
CA SER A 223 -0.15 -17.00 21.80
C SER A 223 -0.99 -17.65 22.90
N ALA A 224 -1.77 -16.85 23.61
CA ALA A 224 -2.66 -17.31 24.67
C ALA A 224 -4.05 -16.68 24.54
N LYS A 225 -5.07 -17.40 24.98
CA LYS A 225 -6.47 -16.94 24.95
C LYS A 225 -6.94 -16.31 26.28
N GLY A 226 -6.04 -16.16 27.26
CA GLY A 226 -6.35 -15.67 28.62
C GLY A 226 -5.22 -14.84 29.23
N GLY A 227 -4.96 -15.01 30.54
CA GLY A 227 -3.89 -14.29 31.26
C GLY A 227 -2.49 -14.59 30.70
N GLY A 228 -2.28 -15.77 30.13
CA GLY A 228 -1.19 -16.07 29.20
C GLY A 228 0.14 -16.50 29.81
N CYS A 229 0.39 -16.23 31.10
CA CYS A 229 1.74 -16.40 31.65
C CYS A 229 2.23 -17.85 31.66
N GLY A 230 1.36 -18.81 32.03
CA GLY A 230 1.70 -20.23 32.01
C GLY A 230 1.90 -20.78 30.59
N GLU A 231 1.05 -20.38 29.64
CA GLU A 231 1.18 -20.79 28.23
C GLU A 231 2.45 -20.21 27.58
N ILE A 232 2.79 -18.96 27.89
CA ILE A 232 4.01 -18.31 27.40
C ILE A 232 5.26 -19.01 27.96
N LEU A 233 5.32 -19.23 29.27
CA LEU A 233 6.47 -19.87 29.93
C LEU A 233 6.65 -21.34 29.56
N ALA A 234 5.57 -22.02 29.13
CA ALA A 234 5.65 -23.39 28.62
C ALA A 234 6.37 -23.46 27.26
N VAL A 235 6.30 -22.40 26.45
CA VAL A 235 6.97 -22.31 25.14
C VAL A 235 8.37 -21.72 25.26
N GLU A 236 8.53 -20.66 26.06
CA GLU A 236 9.80 -19.96 26.27
C GLU A 236 10.06 -19.78 27.77
N PRO A 237 10.75 -20.73 28.42
CA PRO A 237 11.05 -20.64 29.84
C PRO A 237 11.95 -19.46 30.23
N ALA A 238 12.69 -18.88 29.29
CA ALA A 238 13.50 -17.68 29.54
C ALA A 238 12.67 -16.39 29.57
N PHE A 239 11.37 -16.46 29.26
CA PHE A 239 10.49 -15.30 29.25
C PHE A 239 10.38 -14.68 30.66
N PRO A 240 10.53 -13.34 30.82
CA PRO A 240 10.46 -12.71 32.13
C PRO A 240 9.05 -12.80 32.71
N THR A 241 8.89 -13.58 33.78
CA THR A 241 7.59 -13.80 34.44
C THR A 241 6.94 -12.48 34.91
N SER A 242 7.74 -11.48 35.25
CA SER A 242 7.28 -10.14 35.64
C SER A 242 6.42 -9.45 34.58
N LEU A 243 6.60 -9.78 33.29
CA LEU A 243 5.83 -9.17 32.20
C LEU A 243 4.43 -9.76 32.07
N CYS A 244 4.20 -11.00 32.53
CA CYS A 244 2.91 -11.69 32.35
C CYS A 244 2.13 -11.97 33.64
N GLN A 245 2.79 -12.02 34.80
CA GLN A 245 2.17 -12.52 36.04
C GLN A 245 0.95 -11.71 36.52
N ASN A 246 0.90 -10.42 36.21
CA ASN A 246 -0.13 -9.50 36.71
C ASN A 246 -1.08 -9.02 35.59
N LEU A 247 -1.04 -9.65 34.42
CA LEU A 247 -1.87 -9.21 33.30
C LEU A 247 -3.32 -9.71 33.43
N PRO A 248 -4.32 -8.86 33.13
CA PRO A 248 -5.70 -9.33 33.02
C PRO A 248 -5.84 -10.29 31.84
N PRO A 249 -6.94 -11.07 31.77
CA PRO A 249 -7.29 -11.80 30.56
C PRO A 249 -7.35 -10.88 29.34
N SER A 250 -7.02 -11.40 28.15
CA SER A 250 -7.24 -10.66 26.90
C SER A 250 -8.74 -10.42 26.71
N SER A 251 -9.12 -9.17 26.44
CA SER A 251 -10.49 -8.67 26.27
C SER A 251 -10.89 -8.56 24.82
#